data_AF-A0A9E0UR90-F1
#
_entry.id   AF-A0A9E0UR90-F1
#
_cell.length_a   1.000
_cell.length_b   1.000
_cell.length_c   1.000
_cell.angle_alpha   90.00
_cell.angle_beta   90.00
_cell.angle_gamma   90.00
#
_symmetry.space_group_name_H-M   'P 1'
#
loop_
_entity.id
_entity.type
_entity.pdbx_description
1 polymer ?
#
loop_
_entity_poly.entity_id
_entity_poly.type
_entity_poly.pdbx_seq_one_letter_code
_entity_poly.pdbx_strand_id
1 'polypeptide(L)' 'DNAAITYLGTLVPDFSATKQYMLVSGAVIGGGLTVIANAPNPAGLSILSKHFSIGVSPLNLFLGALAPTLILAVIFYIF' A
#
# COMPACT_ATOMS: atom_id res chain seq x y z
N ASP A 1 -0.47 3.59 -8.88
CA ASP A 1 0.28 2.37 -8.49
C ASP A 1 1.49 2.81 -7.69
N ASN A 2 1.60 2.30 -6.47
CA ASN A 2 2.71 2.55 -5.56
C ASN A 2 4.08 2.28 -6.21
N ALA A 3 4.19 1.25 -7.06
CA ALA A 3 5.43 0.96 -7.77
C ALA A 3 5.83 2.07 -8.76
N ALA A 4 4.85 2.70 -9.43
CA ALA A 4 5.10 3.77 -10.37
C ALA A 4 5.58 5.04 -9.66
N ILE A 5 4.98 5.41 -8.53
CA ILE A 5 5.43 6.58 -7.75
C ILE A 5 6.84 6.35 -7.19
N THR A 6 7.16 5.14 -6.72
CA THR A 6 8.51 4.84 -6.24
C THR A 6 9.54 4.93 -7.36
N TYR A 7 9.22 4.48 -8.57
CA TYR A 7 10.08 4.64 -9.75
C TYR A 7 10.23 6.12 -10.14
N LEU A 8 9.15 6.88 -10.18
CA LEU A 8 9.23 8.32 -10.46
C LEU A 8 10.10 9.05 -9.42
N GLY A 9 10.07 8.61 -8.17
CA GLY A 9 10.96 9.09 -7.13
C GLY A 9 12.44 8.88 -7.42
N THR A 10 12.83 7.78 -8.07
CA THR A 10 14.24 7.54 -8.46
C THR A 10 14.71 8.48 -9.57
N LEU A 11 13.78 9.11 -10.31
CA LEU A 11 14.09 10.05 -11.38
C LEU A 11 14.21 11.50 -10.89
N VAL A 12 13.89 11.78 -9.62
CA VAL A 12 14.01 13.12 -9.04
C VAL A 12 15.50 13.44 -8.82
N PRO A 13 16.03 14.52 -9.42
CA PRO A 13 17.41 14.95 -9.17
C PRO A 13 17.64 15.27 -7.70
N ASP A 14 18.83 14.95 -7.19
CA ASP A 14 19.24 15.22 -5.80
C ASP A 14 18.26 14.67 -4.73
N PHE A 15 17.54 13.60 -5.07
CA PHE A 15 16.62 12.94 -4.15
C PHE A 15 17.42 12.09 -3.16
N SER A 16 17.68 12.68 -1.98
CA SER A 16 18.53 12.06 -0.96
C SER A 16 18.08 10.64 -0.60
N ALA A 17 19.02 9.79 -0.21
CA ALA A 17 18.76 8.39 0.12
C ALA A 17 17.68 8.24 1.21
N THR A 18 17.65 9.14 2.20
CA THR A 18 16.60 9.17 3.22
C THR A 18 15.21 9.45 2.63
N LYS A 19 15.10 10.38 1.66
CA LYS A 19 13.82 10.67 1.01
C LYS A 19 13.36 9.53 0.11
N GLN A 20 14.29 8.88 -0.60
CA GLN A 20 14.02 7.66 -1.36
C GLN A 20 13.51 6.54 -0.45
N TYR A 21 14.18 6.32 0.69
CA TYR A 21 13.75 5.37 1.70
C TYR A 21 12.33 5.69 2.19
N MET A 22 12.09 6.90 2.68
CA MET A 22 10.76 7.29 3.19
C MET A 22 9.66 7.18 2.13
N LEU A 23 9.96 7.50 0.87
CA LEU A 23 9.01 7.33 -0.23
C LEU A 23 8.64 5.86 -0.43
N VAL A 24 9.64 4.98 -0.52
CA VAL A 24 9.43 3.54 -0.70
C VAL A 24 8.72 2.94 0.52
N SER A 25 9.17 3.26 1.73
CA SER A 25 8.55 2.80 2.97
C SER A 25 7.08 3.21 3.04
N GLY A 26 6.75 4.48 2.75
CA GLY A 26 5.36 4.95 2.70
C GLY A 26 4.51 4.22 1.66
N ALA A 27 5.07 4.00 0.47
CA ALA A 27 4.41 3.26 -0.60
C ALA A 27 4.17 1.77 -0.23
N VAL A 28 5.07 1.14 0.51
CA VAL A 28 4.90 -0.24 0.99
C VAL A 28 3.88 -0.31 2.13
N ILE A 29 4.00 0.55 3.15
CA ILE A 29 3.10 0.61 4.32
C ILE A 29 1.64 0.84 3.89
N GLY A 30 1.43 1.80 2.98
CA GLY A 30 0.09 2.18 2.51
C GLY A 30 -0.48 1.25 1.43
N GLY A 31 0.32 0.34 0.88
CA GLY A 31 -0.07 -0.50 -0.26
C GLY A 31 -1.25 -1.43 0.01
N GLY A 32 -1.48 -1.82 1.27
CA GLY A 32 -2.58 -2.71 1.66
C GLY A 32 -3.85 -2.00 2.14
N LEU A 33 -3.84 -0.68 2.33
CA LEU A 33 -4.94 0.04 3.00
C LEU A 33 -6.23 0.11 2.17
N THR A 34 -6.13 0.01 0.85
CA THR A 34 -7.29 0.17 -0.06
C THR A 34 -7.17 -0.74 -1.27
N VAL A 35 -8.30 -0.95 -1.95
CA VAL A 35 -8.32 -1.73 -3.20
C VAL A 35 -7.71 -1.00 -4.40
N ILE A 36 -7.38 0.29 -4.29
CA ILE A 36 -6.94 1.11 -5.44
C ILE A 36 -5.44 1.44 -5.43
N ALA A 37 -4.67 0.94 -4.46
CA ALA A 37 -3.27 1.30 -4.30
C ALA A 37 -2.36 0.80 -5.44
N ASN A 38 -2.60 -0.42 -5.94
CA ASN A 38 -1.80 -1.06 -6.99
C ASN A 38 -2.67 -2.03 -7.82
N ALA A 39 -2.19 -2.46 -8.98
CA ALA A 39 -2.94 -3.38 -9.85
C ALA A 39 -3.29 -4.75 -9.21
N PRO A 40 -2.44 -5.33 -8.34
CA PRO A 40 -2.80 -6.55 -7.61
C PRO A 40 -4.02 -6.44 -6.71
N ASN A 41 -4.30 -5.27 -6.11
CA ASN A 41 -5.41 -5.14 -5.16
C ASN A 41 -6.80 -5.29 -5.80
N PRO A 42 -7.14 -4.63 -6.94
CA PRO A 42 -8.37 -4.91 -7.67
C PRO A 42 -8.46 -6.35 -8.18
N ALA A 43 -7.33 -6.95 -8.56
CA ALA A 43 -7.29 -8.35 -8.97
C ALA A 43 -7.67 -9.29 -7.81
N GLY A 44 -7.11 -9.06 -6.62
CA GLY A 44 -7.48 -9.78 -5.41
C GLY A 44 -8.95 -9.60 -5.03
N LEU A 45 -9.46 -8.36 -5.13
CA LEU A 45 -10.88 -8.07 -4.95
C LEU A 45 -11.75 -8.87 -5.94
N SER A 46 -11.39 -8.91 -7.22
CA SER A 46 -12.13 -9.66 -8.26
C SER A 46 -12.19 -11.16 -7.93
N ILE A 47 -11.07 -11.76 -7.50
CA ILE A 47 -11.00 -13.18 -7.12
C ILE A 47 -11.87 -13.47 -5.89
N LEU A 48 -11.83 -12.59 -4.89
CA LEU A 48 -12.54 -12.77 -3.63
C LEU A 48 -14.01 -12.36 -3.70
N SER A 49 -14.39 -11.48 -4.63
CA SER A 49 -15.73 -10.88 -4.74
C SER A 49 -16.87 -11.90 -4.73
N LYS A 50 -16.68 -13.06 -5.38
CA LYS A 50 -17.66 -14.16 -5.43
C LYS A 50 -18.02 -14.77 -4.06
N HIS A 51 -17.19 -14.54 -3.04
CA HIS A 51 -17.45 -15.02 -1.67
C HIS A 51 -18.19 -13.97 -0.82
N PHE A 52 -18.44 -12.77 -1.37
CA PHE A 52 -19.16 -11.69 -0.69
C PHE A 52 -20.50 -11.46 -1.37
N SER A 53 -21.59 -11.72 -0.65
CA SER A 53 -22.96 -11.58 -1.18
C SER A 53 -23.37 -10.16 -1.54
N ILE A 54 -22.78 -9.15 -0.88
CA ILE A 54 -23.10 -7.71 -1.04
C ILE A 54 -21.83 -6.94 -1.50
N GLY A 55 -20.77 -7.65 -1.87
CA GLY A 55 -19.45 -7.05 -2.15
C GLY A 55 -18.62 -6.75 -0.90
N VAL A 56 -17.44 -6.17 -1.09
CA VAL A 56 -16.49 -5.87 -0.01
C VAL A 56 -16.71 -4.46 0.51
N SER A 57 -16.99 -4.32 1.81
CA SER A 57 -17.10 -3.02 2.48
C SER A 57 -15.75 -2.31 2.54
N PRO A 58 -15.62 -1.09 1.98
CA PRO A 58 -14.37 -0.33 2.04
C PRO A 58 -13.92 -0.02 3.47
N LEU A 59 -14.86 0.26 4.38
CA LEU A 59 -14.56 0.55 5.78
C LEU A 59 -14.02 -0.69 6.49
N ASN A 60 -14.65 -1.85 6.30
CA ASN A 60 -14.19 -3.09 6.94
C ASN A 60 -12.83 -3.53 6.39
N LEU A 61 -12.59 -3.33 5.09
CA LEU A 61 -11.28 -3.57 4.49
C LEU A 61 -10.21 -2.67 5.10
N PHE A 62 -10.49 -1.36 5.20
CA PHE A 62 -9.58 -0.40 5.80
C PHE A 62 -9.26 -0.78 7.25
N LEU A 63 -10.27 -1.07 8.07
CA LEU A 63 -10.10 -1.49 9.46
C LEU A 63 -9.31 -2.79 9.58
N GLY A 64 -9.57 -3.78 8.70
CA GLY A 64 -8.82 -5.03 8.64
C GLY A 64 -7.35 -4.84 8.22
N ALA A 65 -7.06 -3.82 7.42
CA ALA A 65 -5.70 -3.49 6.99
C ALA A 65 -4.90 -2.70 8.05
N LEU A 66 -5.54 -2.10 9.06
CA LEU A 66 -4.85 -1.27 10.06
C LEU A 66 -3.75 -2.02 10.81
N ALA A 67 -4.04 -3.24 11.30
CA ALA A 67 -3.07 -4.02 12.07
C ALA A 67 -1.78 -4.31 11.26
N PRO A 68 -1.83 -4.90 10.05
CA PRO A 68 -0.62 -5.13 9.26
C PRO A 68 0.05 -3.82 8.82
N THR A 69 -0.72 -2.76 8.52
CA THR A 69 -0.16 -1.45 8.19
C THR A 69 0.63 -0.85 9.35
N LEU A 70 0.11 -0.90 10.58
CA LEU A 70 0.81 -0.39 11.76
C LEU A 70 2.07 -1.21 12.07
N ILE A 71 2.01 -2.54 11.92
CA ILE A 71 3.18 -3.41 12.08
C ILE A 71 4.29 -2.99 11.10
N LEU A 72 3.96 -2.84 9.82
CA LEU A 72 4.92 -2.39 8.81
C LEU A 72 5.43 -0.98 9.10
N ALA A 73 4.56 -0.06 9.53
CA ALA A 73 4.96 1.30 9.88
C ALA A 73 5.99 1.32 11.02
N VAL A 74 5.80 0.50 12.04
CA VAL A 74 6.76 0.35 13.15
C VAL A 74 8.07 -0.26 12.65
N ILE A 75 8.03 -1.28 11.81
CA ILE A 75 9.22 -1.93 11.26
C ILE A 75 10.07 -0.92 10.46
N PHE A 76 9.46 -0.23 9.48
CA PHE A 76 10.16 0.75 8.64
C PHE A 76 10.59 2.02 9.38
N TYR A 77 9.99 2.30 10.54
CA TYR A 77 10.39 3.44 11.37
C TYR A 77 11.60 3.12 12.26
N ILE A 78 11.68 1.88 12.76
CA ILE A 78 12.75 1.45 13.67
C ILE A 78 14.00 0.99 12.91
N PHE A 79 13.82 0.29 11.79
CA PHE A 79 14.88 -0.29 10.97
C PHE A 79 15.06 0.51 9.67
#